data_AF-A0A2N1QLF0-F1
#
_entry.id   AF-A0A2N1QLF0-F1
#
_cell.length_a   1.000
_cell.length_b   1.000
_cell.length_c   1.000
_cell.angle_alpha   90.00
_cell.angle_beta   90.00
_cell.angle_gamma   90.00
#
_symmetry.space_group_name_H-M   'P 1'
#
loop_
_entity.id
_entity.type
_entity.pdbx_description
1 polymer ?
#
loop_
_entity_poly.entity_id
_entity_poly.type
_entity_poly.pdbx_seq_one_letter_code
_entity_poly.pdbx_strand_id
1 'polypeptide(L)'
;ERNEYQLRLNAEYASAEELRTLPVLVKEGATVRLGDVARVEDGLEDRSDAAMYNGEETILLSIARQRGANEVTVADGILRRIEELRGSLPEGVEIEILSNTSDFIRRSMKGVGSDVFLAVGLCALIMLFFLQTLRATFVTVVAIPVCLLGSFLFLKAFGVTVNNLSMMGISLSVGMVVDATTVVLENIHRRMGRNVRSLEAAEKGTSEVAFSVLAGGLTTIAVFAPISFMGGIIGKFFFSFGIVVVCTIAISVLLSLTLTPFISSRIMRAEESQNWAARMIRGFLDSLEQAYRKLLTFAVRFRWITMSAAMGLFALGVFFALNLGTSFFPTEDQGELTISFELADGTSLGESERFLARLDGMVRERKDVAYTYGTIASGSGSEANKGSLYLFFIPKSERAGIDDIKSELRREFAAFSDAKLSLATRGGSDITMNLSGGDFEQLG
;
A
#
# COMPACT_ATOMS: atom_id res chain seq x y z
N GLU A 1 39.34 -4.25 -54.47
CA GLU A 1 38.53 -4.64 -53.30
C GLU A 1 38.91 -6.07 -52.92
N ARG A 2 39.27 -6.32 -51.67
CA ARG A 2 39.63 -7.66 -51.17
C ARG A 2 38.34 -8.28 -50.60
N ASN A 3 37.83 -9.32 -51.23
CA ASN A 3 36.66 -10.03 -50.71
C ASN A 3 37.09 -10.92 -49.53
N GLU A 4 36.50 -10.68 -48.37
CA GLU A 4 36.58 -11.58 -47.22
C GLU A 4 35.39 -12.55 -47.28
N TYR A 5 35.69 -13.85 -47.23
CA TYR A 5 34.67 -14.90 -47.21
C TYR A 5 34.59 -15.50 -45.81
N GLN A 6 33.41 -15.46 -45.21
CA GLN A 6 33.14 -16.10 -43.93
C GLN A 6 32.80 -17.57 -44.15
N LEU A 7 33.69 -18.46 -43.72
CA LEU A 7 33.45 -19.91 -43.69
C LEU A 7 32.75 -20.26 -42.38
N ARG A 8 31.46 -20.63 -42.44
CA ARG A 8 30.71 -21.17 -41.31
C ARG A 8 30.52 -22.66 -41.50
N LEU A 9 31.02 -23.46 -40.57
CA LEU A 9 30.74 -24.88 -40.48
C LEU A 9 29.48 -25.06 -39.65
N ASN A 10 28.46 -25.72 -40.21
CA ASN A 10 27.24 -26.05 -39.47
C ASN A 10 27.40 -27.46 -38.90
N ALA A 11 27.77 -27.55 -37.62
CA ALA A 11 28.04 -28.82 -36.92
C ALA A 11 26.90 -29.22 -35.96
N GLU A 12 25.83 -28.44 -35.91
CA GLU A 12 24.63 -28.72 -35.11
C GLU A 12 23.67 -29.61 -35.91
N TYR A 13 23.02 -30.55 -35.22
CA TYR A 13 21.98 -31.40 -35.80
C TYR A 13 20.64 -30.67 -35.67
N ALA A 14 19.86 -30.60 -36.75
CA ALA A 14 18.61 -29.84 -36.77
C ALA A 14 17.39 -30.67 -36.34
N SER A 15 17.53 -32.00 -36.27
CA SER A 15 16.43 -32.89 -35.89
C SER A 15 16.93 -34.15 -35.18
N ALA A 16 16.03 -34.79 -34.43
CA ALA A 16 16.28 -36.10 -33.84
C ALA A 16 16.69 -37.15 -34.89
N GLU A 17 16.16 -37.07 -36.12
CA GLU A 17 16.48 -37.99 -37.21
C GLU A 17 17.93 -37.83 -37.69
N GLU A 18 18.42 -36.60 -37.83
CA GLU A 18 19.82 -36.35 -38.19
C GLU A 18 20.75 -36.81 -37.06
N LEU A 19 20.37 -36.58 -35.81
CA LEU A 19 21.15 -36.99 -34.64
C LEU A 19 21.32 -38.52 -34.55
N ARG A 20 20.36 -39.32 -35.04
CA ARG A 20 20.51 -40.79 -35.14
C ARG A 20 21.69 -41.21 -36.00
N THR A 21 22.10 -40.39 -36.96
CA THR A 21 23.20 -40.71 -37.87
C THR A 21 24.58 -40.42 -37.29
N LEU A 22 24.64 -39.81 -36.10
CA LEU A 22 25.88 -39.49 -35.38
C LEU A 22 26.77 -40.74 -35.25
N PRO A 23 28.01 -40.73 -35.78
CA PRO A 23 28.95 -41.84 -35.61
C PRO A 23 29.39 -41.93 -34.15
N VAL A 24 29.10 -43.04 -33.47
CA VAL A 24 29.52 -43.28 -32.08
C VAL A 24 30.80 -44.13 -32.01
N LEU A 25 30.98 -45.05 -32.96
CA LEU A 25 32.18 -45.85 -33.09
C LEU A 25 32.50 -46.11 -34.56
N VAL A 26 33.76 -45.95 -34.94
CA VAL A 26 34.27 -46.37 -36.25
C VAL A 26 35.40 -47.38 -36.00
N LYS A 27 35.18 -48.65 -36.33
CA LYS A 27 36.18 -49.71 -36.16
C LYS A 27 36.22 -50.60 -37.41
N GLU A 28 37.42 -50.84 -37.95
CA GLU A 28 37.65 -51.74 -39.09
C GLU A 28 36.76 -51.45 -40.32
N GLY A 29 36.42 -50.18 -40.56
CA GLY A 29 35.57 -49.75 -41.68
C GLY A 29 34.06 -49.87 -41.44
N ALA A 30 33.63 -50.41 -40.29
CA ALA A 30 32.25 -50.38 -39.85
C ALA A 30 31.99 -49.15 -38.96
N THR A 31 30.94 -48.40 -39.27
CA THR A 31 30.48 -47.25 -38.47
C THR A 31 29.22 -47.65 -37.71
N VAL A 32 29.29 -47.62 -36.39
CA VAL A 32 28.13 -47.74 -35.50
C VAL A 32 27.59 -46.34 -35.25
N ARG A 33 26.31 -46.13 -35.54
CA ARG A 33 25.61 -44.85 -35.40
C ARG A 33 24.86 -44.80 -34.07
N LEU A 34 24.49 -43.60 -33.62
CA LEU A 34 23.74 -43.42 -32.37
C LEU A 34 22.41 -44.18 -32.39
N GLY A 35 21.72 -44.21 -33.54
CA GLY A 35 20.50 -44.98 -33.72
C GLY A 35 20.66 -46.50 -33.59
N ASP A 36 21.87 -47.03 -33.72
CA ASP A 36 22.14 -48.48 -33.56
C ASP A 36 22.21 -48.89 -32.07
N VAL A 37 22.44 -47.93 -31.16
CA VAL A 37 22.69 -48.18 -29.72
C VAL A 37 21.71 -47.43 -28.80
N ALA A 38 20.94 -46.48 -29.32
CA ALA A 38 19.99 -45.68 -28.55
C ALA A 38 18.72 -45.35 -29.37
N ARG A 39 17.59 -45.22 -28.67
CA ARG A 39 16.35 -44.67 -29.23
C ARG A 39 16.40 -43.15 -29.13
N VAL A 40 16.41 -42.47 -30.27
CA VAL A 40 16.46 -41.00 -30.35
C VAL A 40 15.09 -40.51 -30.81
N GLU A 41 14.40 -39.75 -29.96
CA GLU A 41 13.08 -39.20 -30.21
C GLU A 41 13.05 -37.73 -29.83
N ASP A 42 12.27 -36.96 -30.58
CA ASP A 42 11.92 -35.60 -30.21
C ASP A 42 10.74 -35.68 -29.24
N GLY A 43 11.03 -35.45 -27.97
CA GLY A 43 10.09 -35.60 -26.86
C GLY A 43 9.92 -34.29 -26.09
N LEU A 44 8.97 -34.29 -25.16
CA LEU A 44 8.84 -33.18 -24.23
C LEU A 44 9.90 -33.29 -23.14
N GLU A 45 10.39 -32.14 -22.69
CA GLU A 45 11.22 -32.06 -21.49
C GLU A 45 10.41 -32.54 -20.27
N ASP A 46 11.10 -33.14 -19.29
CA ASP A 46 10.47 -33.55 -18.04
C ASP A 46 9.86 -32.33 -17.34
N ARG A 47 8.58 -32.45 -17.00
CA ARG A 47 7.87 -31.38 -16.29
C ARG A 47 8.50 -31.19 -14.91
N SER A 48 9.00 -29.99 -14.66
CA SER A 48 9.55 -29.59 -13.35
C SER A 48 8.53 -28.82 -12.50
N ASP A 49 7.53 -28.23 -13.14
CA ASP A 49 6.47 -27.44 -12.52
C ASP A 49 5.11 -27.68 -13.19
N ALA A 50 4.06 -27.23 -12.50
CA ALA A 50 2.70 -27.29 -13.00
C ALA A 50 1.90 -26.09 -12.52
N ALA A 51 1.00 -25.61 -13.37
CA ALA A 51 0.06 -24.56 -13.03
C ALA A 51 -1.34 -24.91 -13.52
N MET A 52 -2.34 -24.43 -12.77
CA MET A 52 -3.74 -24.67 -13.04
C MET A 52 -4.53 -23.38 -12.83
N TYR A 53 -5.52 -23.12 -13.67
CA TYR A 53 -6.45 -22.00 -13.54
C TYR A 53 -7.88 -22.53 -13.64
N ASN A 54 -8.70 -22.27 -12.61
CA ASN A 54 -10.09 -22.75 -12.51
C ASN A 54 -10.29 -24.24 -12.80
N GLY A 55 -9.34 -25.09 -12.43
CA GLY A 55 -9.38 -26.54 -12.65
C GLY A 55 -8.80 -27.02 -13.99
N GLU A 56 -8.35 -26.10 -14.85
CA GLU A 56 -7.75 -26.41 -16.14
C GLU A 56 -6.23 -26.18 -16.13
N GLU A 57 -5.48 -27.06 -16.77
CA GLU A 57 -4.04 -26.92 -16.92
C GLU A 57 -3.69 -25.67 -17.73
N THR A 58 -2.79 -24.83 -17.21
CA THR A 58 -2.47 -23.53 -17.83
C THR A 58 -0.99 -23.23 -17.76
N ILE A 59 -0.53 -22.33 -18.64
CA ILE A 59 0.82 -21.78 -18.60
C ILE A 59 0.77 -20.47 -17.83
N LEU A 60 1.40 -20.44 -16.65
CA LEU A 60 1.49 -19.23 -15.84
C LEU A 60 2.77 -18.46 -16.14
N LEU A 61 2.63 -17.21 -16.57
CA LEU A 61 3.76 -16.29 -16.73
C LEU A 61 3.78 -15.27 -15.59
N SER A 62 4.79 -15.38 -14.72
CA SER A 62 5.01 -14.40 -13.64
C SER A 62 6.05 -13.36 -14.07
N ILE A 63 5.66 -12.08 -14.06
CA ILE A 63 6.54 -10.98 -14.44
C ILE A 63 6.93 -10.18 -13.21
N ALA A 64 8.21 -10.23 -12.86
CA ALA A 64 8.78 -9.44 -11.77
C ALA A 64 9.40 -8.15 -12.31
N ARG A 65 9.07 -7.01 -11.68
CA ARG A 65 9.74 -5.74 -12.00
C ARG A 65 11.20 -5.76 -11.56
N GLN A 66 12.05 -5.09 -12.32
CA GLN A 66 13.43 -4.83 -11.91
C GLN A 66 13.48 -3.85 -10.72
N ARG A 67 14.57 -3.90 -9.94
CA ARG A 67 14.80 -2.96 -8.83
C ARG A 67 14.87 -1.53 -9.38
N GLY A 68 14.14 -0.60 -8.76
CA GLY A 68 14.09 0.81 -9.16
C GLY A 68 13.11 1.15 -10.29
N ALA A 69 12.52 0.17 -10.97
CA ALA A 69 11.51 0.42 -11.99
C ALA A 69 10.16 0.82 -11.36
N ASN A 70 9.41 1.70 -12.06
CA ASN A 70 8.05 2.06 -11.68
C ASN A 70 7.08 0.93 -12.06
N GLU A 71 6.37 0.41 -11.07
CA GLU A 71 5.49 -0.75 -11.22
C GLU A 71 4.29 -0.47 -12.15
N VAL A 72 3.71 0.74 -12.08
CA VAL A 72 2.59 1.15 -12.91
C VAL A 72 3.01 1.29 -14.37
N THR A 73 4.18 1.90 -14.63
CA THR A 73 4.70 2.05 -15.99
C THR A 73 5.05 0.70 -16.63
N VAL A 74 5.61 -0.22 -15.86
CA VAL A 74 5.93 -1.58 -16.34
C VAL A 74 4.64 -2.34 -16.64
N ALA A 75 3.65 -2.29 -15.75
CA ALA A 75 2.34 -2.92 -15.97
C ALA A 75 1.66 -2.39 -17.24
N ASP A 76 1.63 -1.07 -17.46
CA ASP A 76 1.04 -0.47 -18.66
C ASP A 76 1.75 -0.93 -19.94
N GLY A 77 3.08 -1.04 -19.91
CA GLY A 77 3.85 -1.56 -21.03
C GLY A 77 3.53 -3.01 -21.35
N ILE A 78 3.36 -3.85 -20.32
CA ILE A 78 2.98 -5.26 -20.46
C ILE A 78 1.57 -5.38 -21.01
N LEU A 79 0.60 -4.66 -20.45
CA LEU A 79 -0.80 -4.67 -20.89
C LEU A 79 -0.93 -4.28 -22.36
N ARG A 80 -0.24 -3.21 -22.78
CA ARG A 80 -0.19 -2.79 -24.18
C ARG A 80 0.41 -3.88 -25.07
N ARG A 81 1.47 -4.56 -24.61
CA ARG A 81 2.09 -5.63 -25.38
C ARG A 81 1.19 -6.87 -25.48
N ILE A 82 0.44 -7.19 -24.43
CA ILE A 82 -0.57 -8.26 -24.44
C ILE A 82 -1.67 -7.94 -25.47
N GLU A 83 -2.16 -6.71 -25.51
CA GLU A 83 -3.15 -6.28 -26.52
C GLU A 83 -2.60 -6.42 -27.95
N GLU A 84 -1.34 -6.05 -28.19
CA GLU A 84 -0.69 -6.26 -29.49
C GLU A 84 -0.57 -7.74 -29.85
N LEU A 85 -0.24 -8.59 -28.87
CA LEU A 85 -0.06 -10.04 -29.08
C LEU A 85 -1.39 -10.77 -29.32
N ARG A 86 -2.50 -10.31 -28.72
CA ARG A 86 -3.83 -10.90 -28.90
C ARG A 86 -4.24 -11.02 -30.37
N GLY A 87 -3.78 -10.12 -31.25
CA GLY A 87 -4.04 -10.20 -32.69
C GLY A 87 -3.22 -11.26 -33.45
N SER A 88 -2.19 -11.83 -32.82
CA SER A 88 -1.26 -12.82 -33.41
C SER A 88 -1.32 -14.19 -32.74
N LEU A 89 -2.22 -14.38 -31.78
CA LEU A 89 -2.36 -15.65 -31.06
C LEU A 89 -2.93 -16.75 -31.98
N PRO A 90 -2.42 -17.99 -31.89
CA PRO A 90 -3.04 -19.14 -32.53
C PRO A 90 -4.48 -19.36 -32.04
N GLU A 91 -5.30 -20.03 -32.85
CA GLU A 91 -6.66 -20.43 -32.43
C GLU A 91 -6.60 -21.31 -31.17
N GLY A 92 -7.44 -21.00 -30.17
CA GLY A 92 -7.53 -21.74 -28.91
C GLY A 92 -6.59 -21.25 -27.79
N VAL A 93 -5.77 -20.23 -28.03
CA VAL A 93 -4.91 -19.62 -26.99
C VAL A 93 -5.52 -18.31 -26.50
N GLU A 94 -5.84 -18.23 -25.21
CA GLU A 94 -6.32 -17.02 -24.55
C GLU A 94 -5.34 -16.55 -23.46
N ILE A 95 -5.18 -15.23 -23.34
CA ILE A 95 -4.36 -14.61 -22.28
C ILE A 95 -5.29 -13.94 -21.28
N GLU A 96 -5.34 -14.52 -20.08
CA GLU A 96 -6.03 -14.00 -18.89
C GLU A 96 -5.03 -13.33 -17.93
N ILE A 97 -5.45 -12.25 -17.27
CA ILE A 97 -4.60 -11.48 -16.35
C ILE A 97 -5.05 -11.79 -14.92
N LEU A 98 -4.33 -12.71 -14.28
CA LEU A 98 -4.72 -13.23 -12.96
C LEU A 98 -4.42 -12.25 -11.81
N SER A 99 -3.32 -11.50 -11.89
CA SER A 99 -2.89 -10.58 -10.83
C SER A 99 -2.16 -9.38 -11.40
N ASN A 100 -2.59 -8.19 -10.98
CA ASN A 100 -1.96 -6.93 -11.34
C ASN A 100 -1.85 -6.01 -10.11
N THR A 101 -0.67 -5.97 -9.51
CA THR A 101 -0.41 -5.11 -8.34
C THR A 101 -0.56 -3.62 -8.64
N SER A 102 -0.43 -3.20 -9.91
CA SER A 102 -0.60 -1.79 -10.29
C SER A 102 -2.04 -1.29 -10.07
N ASP A 103 -3.04 -2.17 -10.12
CA ASP A 103 -4.44 -1.80 -9.87
C ASP A 103 -4.67 -1.40 -8.42
N PHE A 104 -3.98 -2.05 -7.48
CA PHE A 104 -3.98 -1.63 -6.09
C PHE A 104 -3.36 -0.24 -5.93
N ILE A 105 -2.19 0.00 -6.54
CA ILE A 105 -1.52 1.31 -6.51
C ILE A 105 -2.42 2.41 -7.08
N ARG A 106 -3.06 2.16 -8.25
CA ARG A 106 -3.99 3.11 -8.88
C ARG A 106 -5.21 3.40 -8.01
N ARG A 107 -5.80 2.36 -7.41
CA ARG A 107 -6.94 2.50 -6.48
C ARG A 107 -6.54 3.29 -5.23
N SER A 108 -5.40 2.98 -4.62
CA SER A 108 -4.88 3.73 -3.47
C SER A 108 -4.60 5.20 -3.80
N MET A 109 -4.00 5.49 -4.96
CA MET A 109 -3.76 6.87 -5.41
C MET A 109 -5.06 7.64 -5.65
N LYS A 110 -6.06 7.02 -6.28
CA LYS A 110 -7.40 7.61 -6.46
C LYS A 110 -8.09 7.85 -5.12
N GLY A 111 -8.02 6.89 -4.20
CA GLY A 111 -8.58 6.98 -2.86
C GLY A 111 -8.02 8.18 -2.10
N VAL A 112 -6.69 8.29 -2.01
CA VAL A 112 -6.06 9.43 -1.32
C VAL A 112 -6.38 10.75 -2.01
N GLY A 113 -6.45 10.80 -3.34
CA GLY A 113 -6.88 12.01 -4.06
C GLY A 113 -8.30 12.44 -3.65
N SER A 114 -9.22 11.49 -3.53
CA SER A 114 -10.58 11.73 -3.04
C SER A 114 -10.58 12.17 -1.58
N ASP A 115 -9.78 11.54 -0.72
CA ASP A 115 -9.68 11.88 0.71
C ASP A 115 -9.13 13.30 0.91
N VAL A 116 -8.13 13.69 0.13
CA VAL A 116 -7.59 15.06 0.15
C VAL A 116 -8.65 16.06 -0.28
N PHE A 117 -9.42 15.76 -1.34
CA PHE A 117 -10.51 16.64 -1.77
C PHE A 117 -11.60 16.77 -0.71
N LEU A 118 -11.99 15.66 -0.08
CA LEU A 118 -12.95 15.64 1.02
C LEU A 118 -12.42 16.42 2.23
N ALA A 119 -11.15 16.23 2.60
CA ALA A 119 -10.51 16.93 3.71
C ALA A 119 -10.44 18.45 3.47
N VAL A 120 -10.09 18.89 2.26
CA VAL A 120 -10.12 20.30 1.87
C VAL A 120 -11.54 20.86 1.92
N GLY A 121 -12.53 20.13 1.41
CA GLY A 121 -13.94 20.54 1.45
C GLY A 121 -14.49 20.65 2.86
N LEU A 122 -14.20 19.67 3.72
CA LEU A 122 -14.62 19.66 5.12
C LEU A 122 -13.93 20.77 5.91
N CYS A 123 -12.63 20.97 5.69
CA CYS A 123 -11.89 22.10 6.26
C CYS A 123 -12.50 23.44 5.82
N ALA A 124 -12.80 23.61 4.54
CA ALA A 124 -13.43 24.82 4.01
C ALA A 124 -14.78 25.10 4.70
N LEU A 125 -15.60 24.07 4.89
CA LEU A 125 -16.89 24.16 5.57
C LEU A 125 -16.73 24.59 7.03
N ILE A 126 -15.83 23.94 7.77
CA ILE A 126 -15.54 24.28 9.17
C ILE A 126 -14.99 25.70 9.28
N MET A 127 -14.06 26.10 8.40
CA MET A 127 -13.51 27.44 8.37
C MET A 127 -14.55 28.50 8.02
N LEU A 128 -15.48 28.20 7.11
CA LEU A 128 -16.61 29.07 6.82
C LEU A 128 -17.56 29.21 8.01
N PHE A 129 -17.79 28.12 8.75
CA PHE A 129 -18.59 28.13 9.98
C PHE A 129 -17.99 29.06 11.05
N PHE A 130 -16.68 28.97 11.29
CA PHE A 130 -16.00 29.80 12.30
C PHE A 130 -15.75 31.24 11.85
N LEU A 131 -15.20 31.45 10.64
CA LEU A 131 -14.79 32.78 10.17
C LEU A 131 -15.92 33.58 9.52
N GLN A 132 -17.06 32.94 9.21
CA GLN A 132 -18.28 33.54 8.65
C GLN A 132 -18.07 34.40 7.38
N THR A 133 -16.92 34.24 6.72
CA THR A 133 -16.51 35.07 5.58
C THR A 133 -15.87 34.20 4.50
N LEU A 134 -16.49 34.17 3.33
CA LEU A 134 -16.00 33.38 2.18
C LEU A 134 -14.57 33.76 1.77
N ARG A 135 -14.20 35.02 1.97
CA ARG A 135 -12.85 35.52 1.67
C ARG A 135 -11.79 34.91 2.56
N ALA A 136 -12.07 34.76 3.85
CA ALA A 136 -11.12 34.15 4.78
C ALA A 136 -11.04 32.64 4.53
N THR A 137 -12.17 31.96 4.31
CA THR A 137 -12.20 30.55 3.89
C THR A 137 -11.38 30.32 2.62
N PHE A 138 -11.48 31.20 1.63
CA PHE A 138 -10.71 31.09 0.39
C PHE A 138 -9.20 31.14 0.63
N VAL A 139 -8.71 31.97 1.55
CA VAL A 139 -7.28 32.03 1.92
C VAL A 139 -6.80 30.66 2.42
N THR A 140 -7.57 30.03 3.33
CA THR A 140 -7.22 28.71 3.87
C THR A 140 -7.28 27.63 2.79
N VAL A 141 -8.32 27.62 1.96
CA VAL A 141 -8.48 26.64 0.88
C VAL A 141 -7.35 26.72 -0.13
N VAL A 142 -6.85 27.92 -0.45
CA VAL A 142 -5.70 28.09 -1.35
C VAL A 142 -4.38 27.67 -0.68
N ALA A 143 -4.23 27.88 0.63
CA ALA A 143 -3.02 27.51 1.34
C ALA A 143 -2.76 26.00 1.32
N ILE A 144 -3.80 25.17 1.41
CA ILE A 144 -3.64 23.70 1.48
C ILE A 144 -2.96 23.13 0.21
N PRO A 145 -3.47 23.34 -1.02
CA PRO A 145 -2.81 22.84 -2.23
C PRO A 145 -1.39 23.38 -2.41
N VAL A 146 -1.12 24.64 -2.03
CA VAL A 146 0.22 25.21 -2.14
C VAL A 146 1.19 24.51 -1.19
N CYS A 147 0.77 24.18 0.03
CA CYS A 147 1.58 23.40 0.97
C CYS A 147 1.85 21.98 0.45
N LEU A 148 0.82 21.31 -0.10
CA LEU A 148 0.95 19.97 -0.67
C LEU A 148 1.85 19.94 -1.91
N LEU A 149 1.71 20.92 -2.81
CA LEU A 149 2.59 21.06 -3.97
C LEU A 149 4.04 21.34 -3.54
N GLY A 150 4.22 22.15 -2.50
CA GLY A 150 5.51 22.39 -1.88
C GLY A 150 6.14 21.11 -1.32
N SER A 151 5.36 20.22 -0.70
CA SER A 151 5.92 18.99 -0.11
C SER A 151 6.50 18.06 -1.19
N PHE A 152 5.88 17.98 -2.37
CA PHE A 152 6.42 17.20 -3.50
C PHE A 152 7.82 17.65 -3.95
N LEU A 153 8.16 18.94 -3.79
CA LEU A 153 9.52 19.42 -4.06
C LEU A 153 10.54 18.74 -3.14
N PHE A 154 10.22 18.58 -1.87
CA PHE A 154 11.07 17.90 -0.90
C PHE A 154 11.09 16.39 -1.11
N LEU A 155 9.96 15.76 -1.46
CA LEU A 155 9.95 14.33 -1.81
C LEU A 155 10.94 14.05 -2.95
N LYS A 156 10.94 14.91 -3.98
CA LYS A 156 11.90 14.81 -5.08
C LYS A 156 13.34 15.03 -4.61
N ALA A 157 13.58 15.99 -3.71
CA ALA A 157 14.91 16.27 -3.17
C ALA A 157 15.47 15.11 -2.33
N PHE A 158 14.61 14.42 -1.56
CA PHE A 158 14.98 13.27 -0.75
C PHE A 158 14.89 11.92 -1.48
N GLY A 159 14.53 11.92 -2.77
CA GLY A 159 14.36 10.69 -3.56
C GLY A 159 13.23 9.78 -3.07
N VAL A 160 12.25 10.34 -2.35
CA VAL A 160 11.10 9.60 -1.83
C VAL A 160 10.04 9.46 -2.92
N THR A 161 9.61 8.23 -3.17
CA THR A 161 8.56 7.94 -4.16
C THR A 161 7.17 8.22 -3.60
N VAL A 162 6.24 8.52 -4.50
CA VAL A 162 4.81 8.55 -4.17
C VAL A 162 4.32 7.10 -4.10
N ASN A 163 4.00 6.66 -2.89
CA ASN A 163 3.54 5.32 -2.56
C ASN A 163 2.47 5.43 -1.47
N ASN A 164 1.87 4.31 -1.06
CA ASN A 164 0.77 4.33 -0.10
C ASN A 164 1.15 4.98 1.24
N LEU A 165 2.37 4.78 1.74
CA LEU A 165 2.81 5.34 3.02
C LEU A 165 3.14 6.83 2.93
N SER A 166 3.79 7.28 1.85
CA SER A 166 3.99 8.72 1.64
C SER A 166 2.66 9.43 1.42
N MET A 167 1.70 8.79 0.74
CA MET A 167 0.35 9.32 0.53
C MET A 167 -0.47 9.37 1.82
N MET A 168 -0.36 8.38 2.72
CA MET A 168 -0.92 8.47 4.07
C MET A 168 -0.31 9.65 4.84
N GLY A 169 0.99 9.89 4.69
CA GLY A 169 1.65 11.06 5.27
C GLY A 169 1.08 12.38 4.73
N ILE A 170 0.83 12.47 3.42
CA ILE A 170 0.18 13.64 2.80
C ILE A 170 -1.23 13.84 3.36
N SER A 171 -2.04 12.77 3.41
CA SER A 171 -3.42 12.79 3.91
C SER A 171 -3.50 13.29 5.35
N LEU A 172 -2.68 12.71 6.26
CA LEU A 172 -2.57 13.16 7.65
C LEU A 172 -2.13 14.63 7.74
N SER A 173 -1.19 15.02 6.89
CA SER A 173 -0.66 16.39 6.88
C SER A 173 -1.70 17.43 6.46
N VAL A 174 -2.72 17.09 5.67
CA VAL A 174 -3.76 18.04 5.27
C VAL A 174 -4.42 18.68 6.48
N GLY A 175 -4.75 17.89 7.52
CA GLY A 175 -5.33 18.40 8.76
C GLY A 175 -4.35 19.33 9.49
N MET A 176 -3.11 18.89 9.65
CA MET A 176 -2.09 19.65 10.39
C MET A 176 -1.67 20.95 9.68
N VAL A 177 -1.70 20.97 8.33
CA VAL A 177 -1.34 22.15 7.52
C VAL A 177 -2.30 23.31 7.77
N VAL A 178 -3.57 22.98 8.00
CA VAL A 178 -4.64 23.97 8.18
C VAL A 178 -4.50 24.70 9.50
N ASP A 179 -4.03 24.04 10.56
CA ASP A 179 -3.99 24.59 11.91
C ASP A 179 -3.15 25.88 11.98
N ALA A 180 -1.93 25.85 11.45
CA ALA A 180 -1.03 27.00 11.46
C ALA A 180 -1.61 28.21 10.70
N THR A 181 -2.15 27.97 9.50
CA THR A 181 -2.82 29.00 8.69
C THR A 181 -4.07 29.53 9.39
N THR A 182 -4.85 28.66 10.04
CA THR A 182 -6.09 29.01 10.73
C THR A 182 -5.83 29.93 11.91
N VAL A 183 -4.85 29.61 12.76
CA VAL A 183 -4.47 30.45 13.91
C VAL A 183 -4.04 31.85 13.48
N VAL A 184 -3.22 31.95 12.42
CA VAL A 184 -2.80 33.23 11.86
C VAL A 184 -4.00 34.00 11.30
N LEU A 185 -4.81 33.35 10.48
CA LEU A 185 -5.96 33.97 9.83
C LEU A 185 -7.02 34.45 10.83
N GLU A 186 -7.31 33.66 11.86
CA GLU A 186 -8.22 34.02 12.94
C GLU A 186 -7.69 35.25 13.70
N ASN A 187 -6.40 35.30 14.01
CA ASN A 187 -5.86 36.47 14.71
C ASN A 187 -5.88 37.74 13.84
N ILE A 188 -5.58 37.62 12.54
CA ILE A 188 -5.73 38.72 11.58
C ILE A 188 -7.19 39.18 11.52
N HIS A 189 -8.14 38.24 11.41
CA HIS A 189 -9.57 38.52 11.38
C HIS A 189 -10.03 39.26 12.64
N ARG A 190 -9.63 38.78 13.82
CA ARG A 190 -9.92 39.40 15.12
C ARG A 190 -9.38 40.81 15.23
N ARG A 191 -8.19 41.11 14.67
CA ARG A 191 -7.63 42.46 14.67
C ARG A 191 -8.28 43.39 13.65
N MET A 192 -8.74 42.90 12.51
CA MET A 192 -9.48 43.72 11.54
C MET A 192 -10.80 44.25 12.10
N GLY A 193 -11.48 43.50 12.98
CA GLY A 193 -12.69 43.95 13.67
C GLY A 193 -12.53 45.21 14.53
N ARG A 194 -11.28 45.71 14.72
CA ARG A 194 -10.96 46.92 15.49
C ARG A 194 -10.73 48.18 14.61
N ASN A 195 -11.28 48.23 13.39
CA ASN A 195 -11.12 49.35 12.43
C ASN A 195 -9.68 49.64 11.98
N VAL A 196 -8.85 48.61 11.87
CA VAL A 196 -7.45 48.73 11.41
C VAL A 196 -7.35 48.42 9.91
N ARG A 197 -6.43 49.06 9.18
CA ARG A 197 -6.20 48.78 7.75
C ARG A 197 -5.80 47.31 7.56
N SER A 198 -6.27 46.64 6.49
CA SER A 198 -6.03 45.20 6.25
C SER A 198 -4.56 44.81 6.29
N LEU A 199 -3.66 45.66 5.79
CA LEU A 199 -2.21 45.42 5.84
C LEU A 199 -1.66 45.45 7.27
N GLU A 200 -2.06 46.44 8.06
CA GLU A 200 -1.62 46.59 9.45
C GLU A 200 -2.21 45.49 10.34
N ALA A 201 -3.45 45.08 10.08
CA ALA A 201 -4.07 43.93 10.74
C ALA A 201 -3.34 42.62 10.41
N ALA A 202 -2.92 42.43 9.15
CA ALA A 202 -2.15 41.27 8.73
C ALA A 202 -0.77 41.22 9.41
N GLU A 203 -0.05 42.34 9.45
CA GLU A 203 1.26 42.44 10.08
C GLU A 203 1.19 42.20 11.59
N LYS A 204 0.40 43.00 12.32
CA LYS A 204 0.28 42.90 13.78
C LYS A 204 -0.39 41.59 14.23
N GLY A 205 -1.35 41.10 13.44
CA GLY A 205 -2.01 39.82 13.69
C GLY A 205 -1.04 38.66 13.57
N THR A 206 -0.22 38.65 12.53
CA THR A 206 0.78 37.59 12.35
C THR A 206 1.87 37.66 13.42
N SER A 207 2.41 38.85 13.71
CA SER A 207 3.51 39.01 14.68
C SER A 207 3.16 38.55 16.09
N GLU A 208 1.90 38.68 16.48
CA GLU A 208 1.41 38.28 17.81
C GLU A 208 1.37 36.75 18.00
N VAL A 209 1.08 35.99 16.94
CA VAL A 209 0.97 34.52 17.01
C VAL A 209 2.16 33.79 16.38
N ALA A 210 3.08 34.50 15.71
CA ALA A 210 4.19 33.91 14.99
C ALA A 210 5.01 32.94 15.85
N PHE A 211 5.34 33.34 17.09
CA PHE A 211 6.09 32.48 18.00
C PHE A 211 5.31 31.21 18.38
N SER A 212 4.01 31.34 18.68
CA SER A 212 3.15 30.19 19.02
C SER A 212 3.01 29.22 17.85
N VAL A 213 2.86 29.73 16.63
CA VAL A 213 2.76 28.91 15.41
C VAL A 213 4.08 28.21 15.10
N LEU A 214 5.22 28.91 15.22
CA LEU A 214 6.54 28.31 15.09
C LEU A 214 6.79 27.21 16.13
N ALA A 215 6.47 27.49 17.40
CA ALA A 215 6.63 26.54 18.49
C ALA A 215 5.75 25.30 18.30
N GLY A 216 4.49 25.47 17.91
CA GLY A 216 3.58 24.35 17.61
C GLY A 216 4.06 23.51 16.42
N GLY A 217 4.48 24.17 15.35
CA GLY A 217 5.05 23.51 14.16
C GLY A 217 6.32 22.71 14.47
N LEU A 218 7.26 23.31 15.19
CA LEU A 218 8.51 22.65 15.62
C LEU A 218 8.24 21.49 16.58
N THR A 219 7.25 21.61 17.47
CA THR A 219 6.85 20.50 18.36
C THR A 219 6.34 19.32 17.54
N THR A 220 5.50 19.58 16.54
CA THR A 220 4.98 18.54 15.66
C THR A 220 6.10 17.89 14.85
N ILE A 221 7.03 18.69 14.32
CA ILE A 221 8.24 18.18 13.66
C ILE A 221 9.06 17.31 14.63
N ALA A 222 9.24 17.72 15.88
CA ALA A 222 10.00 16.96 16.87
C ALA A 222 9.37 15.59 17.22
N VAL A 223 8.04 15.47 17.11
CA VAL A 223 7.31 14.20 17.30
C VAL A 223 7.45 13.28 16.09
N PHE A 224 7.35 13.81 14.86
CA PHE A 224 7.37 12.98 13.64
C PHE A 224 8.78 12.74 13.06
N ALA A 225 9.74 13.62 13.30
CA ALA A 225 11.11 13.44 12.80
C ALA A 225 11.77 12.13 13.24
N PRO A 226 11.67 11.67 14.51
CA PRO A 226 12.22 10.39 14.95
C PRO A 226 11.73 9.19 14.12
N ILE A 227 10.52 9.24 13.60
CA ILE A 227 9.93 8.16 12.78
C ILE A 227 10.75 7.92 11.51
N SER A 228 11.32 8.98 10.93
CA SER A 228 12.21 8.85 9.77
C SER A 228 13.57 8.23 10.09
N PHE A 229 13.95 8.14 11.36
CA PHE A 229 15.21 7.53 11.81
C PHE A 229 15.03 6.10 12.34
N MET A 230 13.83 5.54 12.25
CA MET A 230 13.59 4.15 12.65
C MET A 230 14.42 3.18 11.80
N GLY A 231 15.01 2.18 12.45
CA GLY A 231 15.77 1.12 11.78
C GLY A 231 14.91 -0.05 11.31
N GLY A 232 15.56 -1.00 10.64
CA GLY A 232 14.93 -2.26 10.23
C GLY A 232 13.93 -2.13 9.08
N ILE A 233 13.11 -3.17 8.92
CA ILE A 233 12.09 -3.24 7.86
C ILE A 233 11.00 -2.18 8.09
N ILE A 234 10.56 -2.01 9.35
CA ILE A 234 9.59 -1.00 9.75
C ILE A 234 10.09 0.41 9.39
N GLY A 235 11.35 0.70 9.69
CA GLY A 235 11.99 1.96 9.34
C GLY A 235 11.92 2.28 7.84
N LYS A 236 12.15 1.30 6.96
CA LYS A 236 12.06 1.50 5.50
C LYS A 236 10.65 1.88 5.05
N PHE A 237 9.62 1.31 5.66
CA PHE A 237 8.24 1.66 5.40
C PHE A 237 7.94 3.09 5.90
N PHE A 238 8.25 3.37 7.17
CA PHE A 238 7.89 4.63 7.82
C PHE A 238 8.80 5.82 7.50
N PHE A 239 9.97 5.60 6.88
CA PHE A 239 10.86 6.66 6.41
C PHE A 239 10.13 7.64 5.47
N SER A 240 9.44 7.10 4.47
CA SER A 240 8.69 7.90 3.50
C SER A 240 7.57 8.69 4.19
N PHE A 241 6.87 8.07 5.13
CA PHE A 241 5.81 8.69 5.92
C PHE A 241 6.34 9.86 6.77
N GLY A 242 7.42 9.63 7.53
CA GLY A 242 8.00 10.63 8.44
C GLY A 242 8.53 11.86 7.70
N ILE A 243 9.30 11.66 6.62
CA ILE A 243 9.83 12.78 5.82
C ILE A 243 8.71 13.63 5.23
N VAL A 244 7.68 13.00 4.65
CA VAL A 244 6.55 13.71 4.06
C VAL A 244 5.89 14.60 5.10
N VAL A 245 5.59 14.07 6.28
CA VAL A 245 4.93 14.82 7.36
C VAL A 245 5.78 15.99 7.82
N VAL A 246 7.06 15.74 8.12
CA VAL A 246 8.00 16.78 8.57
C VAL A 246 8.16 17.91 7.55
N CYS A 247 8.39 17.56 6.27
CA CYS A 247 8.53 18.56 5.21
C CYS A 247 7.24 19.34 4.97
N THR A 248 6.08 18.67 5.00
CA THR A 248 4.79 19.31 4.80
C THR A 248 4.47 20.30 5.92
N ILE A 249 4.75 19.94 7.19
CA ILE A 249 4.58 20.86 8.33
C ILE A 249 5.56 22.02 8.25
N ALA A 250 6.83 21.78 7.92
CA ALA A 250 7.82 22.84 7.79
C ALA A 250 7.39 23.88 6.74
N ILE A 251 6.87 23.41 5.61
CA ILE A 251 6.32 24.27 4.55
C ILE A 251 5.05 24.99 5.02
N SER A 252 4.14 24.30 5.71
CA SER A 252 2.92 24.91 6.27
C SER A 252 3.25 26.07 7.20
N VAL A 253 4.19 25.89 8.13
CA VAL A 253 4.62 26.95 9.06
C VAL A 253 5.24 28.13 8.30
N LEU A 254 6.05 27.85 7.28
CA LEU A 254 6.63 28.90 6.44
C LEU A 254 5.55 29.67 5.68
N LEU A 255 4.58 28.97 5.07
CA LEU A 255 3.50 29.56 4.30
C LEU A 255 2.43 30.25 5.17
N SER A 256 2.21 29.78 6.40
CA SER A 256 1.30 30.42 7.35
C SER A 256 1.81 31.78 7.82
N LEU A 257 3.12 31.99 7.84
CA LEU A 257 3.74 33.26 8.26
C LEU A 257 4.12 34.18 7.10
N THR A 258 4.10 33.68 5.86
CA THR A 258 4.50 34.46 4.67
C THR A 258 3.33 34.66 3.70
N LEU A 259 2.83 33.57 3.12
CA LEU A 259 1.80 33.60 2.10
C LEU A 259 0.42 33.96 2.68
N THR A 260 0.06 33.38 3.83
CA THR A 260 -1.25 33.61 4.46
C THR A 260 -1.47 35.09 4.80
N PRO A 261 -0.53 35.80 5.46
CA PRO A 261 -0.69 37.23 5.74
C PRO A 261 -0.70 38.08 4.47
N PHE A 262 0.11 37.70 3.46
CA PHE A 262 0.15 38.39 2.17
C PHE A 262 -1.21 38.34 1.47
N ILE A 263 -1.78 37.15 1.30
CA ILE A 263 -3.10 36.97 0.66
C ILE A 263 -4.18 37.68 1.49
N SER A 264 -4.12 37.53 2.82
CA SER A 264 -5.07 38.17 3.75
C SER A 264 -5.06 39.69 3.61
N SER A 265 -3.89 40.32 3.54
CA SER A 265 -3.75 41.77 3.41
C SER A 265 -4.42 42.35 2.15
N ARG A 266 -4.54 41.54 1.08
CA ARG A 266 -5.08 41.95 -0.22
C ARG A 266 -6.56 41.64 -0.37
N ILE A 267 -7.00 40.50 0.13
CA ILE A 267 -8.35 39.96 -0.13
C ILE A 267 -9.30 40.23 1.04
N MET A 268 -8.81 40.25 2.28
CA MET A 268 -9.67 40.48 3.43
C MET A 268 -10.13 41.94 3.52
N ARG A 269 -11.42 42.12 3.80
CA ARG A 269 -12.02 43.40 4.20
C ARG A 269 -12.77 43.22 5.50
N ALA A 270 -12.89 44.29 6.27
CA ALA A 270 -13.79 44.36 7.41
C ALA A 270 -15.24 44.42 6.90
N GLU A 271 -15.82 43.26 6.59
CA GLU A 271 -17.23 43.13 6.26
C GLU A 271 -17.90 42.30 7.34
N GLU A 272 -18.80 42.92 8.12
CA GLU A 272 -19.72 42.18 8.96
C GLU A 272 -20.77 41.53 8.06
N SER A 273 -20.71 40.20 7.96
CA SER A 273 -21.80 39.42 7.37
C SER A 273 -23.08 39.66 8.20
N GLN A 274 -24.04 40.44 7.68
CA GLN A 274 -25.33 40.69 8.35
C GLN A 274 -26.37 39.56 8.14
N ASN A 275 -25.95 38.46 7.52
CA ASN A 275 -26.81 37.34 7.16
C ASN A 275 -27.43 36.68 8.40
N TRP A 276 -28.69 36.26 8.27
CA TRP A 276 -29.43 35.58 9.35
C TRP A 276 -28.71 34.32 9.85
N ALA A 277 -28.12 33.53 8.94
CA ALA A 277 -27.34 32.36 9.26
C ALA A 277 -26.09 32.71 10.10
N ALA A 278 -25.40 33.81 9.78
CA ALA A 278 -24.22 34.26 10.52
C ALA A 278 -24.58 34.76 11.94
N ARG A 279 -25.79 35.30 12.14
CA ARG A 279 -26.31 35.66 13.47
C ARG A 279 -26.64 34.44 14.32
N MET A 280 -27.27 33.41 13.72
CA MET A 280 -27.58 32.16 14.41
C MET A 280 -26.29 31.44 14.86
N ILE A 281 -25.30 31.35 13.96
CA ILE A 281 -24.01 30.73 14.27
C ILE A 281 -23.29 31.52 15.38
N ARG A 282 -23.30 32.86 15.35
CA ARG A 282 -22.72 33.68 16.43
C ARG A 282 -23.37 33.41 17.77
N GLY A 283 -24.70 33.38 17.84
CA GLY A 283 -25.41 33.05 19.08
C GLY A 283 -25.08 31.65 19.62
N PHE A 284 -24.89 30.66 18.73
CA PHE A 284 -24.42 29.33 19.11
C PHE A 284 -22.99 29.37 19.67
N LEU A 285 -22.07 30.04 18.99
CA LEU A 285 -20.67 30.18 19.43
C LEU A 285 -20.58 30.91 20.79
N ASP A 286 -21.35 31.99 20.99
CA ASP A 286 -21.40 32.73 22.25
C ASP A 286 -21.96 31.87 23.39
N SER A 287 -22.98 31.05 23.11
CA SER A 287 -23.52 30.10 24.09
C SER A 287 -22.50 29.03 24.46
N LEU A 288 -21.72 28.55 23.48
CA LEU A 288 -20.67 27.57 23.69
C LEU A 288 -19.51 28.15 24.50
N GLU A 289 -19.12 29.41 24.24
CA GLU A 289 -18.13 30.15 25.05
C GLU A 289 -18.60 30.31 26.51
N GLN A 290 -19.87 30.68 26.72
CA GLN A 290 -20.42 30.82 28.07
C GLN A 290 -20.49 29.47 28.81
N ALA A 291 -20.86 28.39 28.13
CA ALA A 291 -20.86 27.05 28.70
C ALA A 291 -19.44 26.62 29.08
N TYR A 292 -18.48 26.83 28.17
CA TYR A 292 -17.05 26.57 28.42
C TYR A 292 -16.53 27.38 29.61
N ARG A 293 -16.85 28.67 29.71
CA ARG A 293 -16.45 29.53 30.83
C ARG A 293 -17.00 29.03 32.18
N LYS A 294 -18.26 28.58 32.21
CA LYS A 294 -18.87 27.99 33.42
C LYS A 294 -18.15 26.70 33.84
N LEU A 295 -17.90 25.81 32.88
CA LEU A 295 -17.17 24.55 33.11
C LEU A 295 -15.73 24.82 33.58
N LEU A 296 -15.03 25.76 32.96
CA LEU A 296 -13.67 26.13 33.37
C LEU A 296 -13.64 26.69 34.79
N THR A 297 -14.58 27.57 35.13
CA THR A 297 -14.68 28.14 36.49
C THR A 297 -14.93 27.03 37.53
N PHE A 298 -15.79 26.06 37.19
CA PHE A 298 -16.02 24.88 38.02
C PHE A 298 -14.76 24.01 38.15
N ALA A 299 -14.08 23.75 37.04
CA ALA A 299 -12.88 22.93 36.98
C ALA A 299 -11.72 23.51 37.80
N VAL A 300 -11.53 24.83 37.76
CA VAL A 300 -10.53 25.55 38.55
C VAL A 300 -10.91 25.61 40.02
N ARG A 301 -12.20 25.74 40.35
CA ARG A 301 -12.70 25.73 41.74
C ARG A 301 -12.45 24.37 42.41
N PHE A 302 -12.66 23.27 41.69
CA PHE A 302 -12.46 21.91 42.18
C PHE A 302 -11.19 21.26 41.62
N ARG A 303 -10.07 21.99 41.67
CA ARG A 303 -8.78 21.59 41.04
C ARG A 303 -8.27 20.19 41.40
N TRP A 304 -8.54 19.73 42.63
CA TRP A 304 -8.12 18.41 43.08
C TRP A 304 -8.97 17.31 42.45
N ILE A 305 -10.29 17.51 42.35
CA ILE A 305 -11.19 16.56 41.69
C ILE A 305 -10.86 16.48 40.21
N THR A 306 -10.57 17.60 39.55
CA THR A 306 -10.19 17.61 38.13
C THR A 306 -8.84 16.94 37.88
N MET A 307 -7.83 17.17 38.73
CA MET A 307 -6.55 16.45 38.66
C MET A 307 -6.72 14.95 38.90
N SER A 308 -7.52 14.54 39.89
CA SER A 308 -7.81 13.12 40.16
C SER A 308 -8.57 12.47 39.01
N ALA A 309 -9.54 13.16 38.41
CA ALA A 309 -10.26 12.67 37.24
C ALA A 309 -9.32 12.52 36.03
N ALA A 310 -8.44 13.50 35.78
CA ALA A 310 -7.44 13.43 34.72
C ALA A 310 -6.47 12.25 34.93
N MET A 311 -5.99 12.05 36.16
CA MET A 311 -5.13 10.93 36.51
C MET A 311 -5.87 9.58 36.38
N GLY A 312 -7.15 9.52 36.77
CA GLY A 312 -7.99 8.33 36.61
C GLY A 312 -8.20 7.97 35.14
N LEU A 313 -8.48 8.95 34.27
CA LEU A 313 -8.57 8.76 32.83
C LEU A 313 -7.23 8.33 32.21
N PHE A 314 -6.12 8.91 32.68
CA PHE A 314 -4.79 8.51 32.25
C PHE A 314 -4.49 7.05 32.63
N ALA A 315 -4.75 6.67 33.90
CA ALA A 315 -4.57 5.30 34.37
C ALA A 315 -5.47 4.30 33.62
N LEU A 316 -6.72 4.69 33.32
CA LEU A 316 -7.62 3.89 32.50
C LEU A 316 -7.10 3.72 31.07
N GLY A 317 -6.53 4.78 30.48
CA GLY A 317 -5.88 4.71 29.17
C GLY A 317 -4.68 3.76 29.15
N VAL A 318 -3.82 3.82 30.18
CA VAL A 318 -2.71 2.87 30.36
C VAL A 318 -3.21 1.44 30.53
N PHE A 319 -4.26 1.24 31.33
CA PHE A 319 -4.89 -0.07 31.50
C PHE A 319 -5.37 -0.65 30.16
N PHE A 320 -6.04 0.13 29.32
CA PHE A 320 -6.43 -0.35 27.99
C PHE A 320 -5.23 -0.61 27.07
N ALA A 321 -4.21 0.25 27.10
CA ALA A 321 -3.02 0.08 26.27
C ALA A 321 -2.25 -1.22 26.62
N LEU A 322 -2.19 -1.59 27.89
CA LEU A 322 -1.52 -2.82 28.34
C LEU A 322 -2.33 -4.09 28.04
N ASN A 323 -3.65 -3.99 27.89
CA ASN A 323 -4.52 -5.12 27.60
C ASN A 323 -4.81 -5.30 26.09
N LEU A 324 -4.33 -4.39 25.23
CA LEU A 324 -4.52 -4.50 23.79
C LEU A 324 -3.49 -5.48 23.19
N GLY A 325 -3.96 -6.42 22.36
CA GLY A 325 -3.06 -7.29 21.60
C GLY A 325 -2.20 -6.50 20.61
N THR A 326 -0.97 -6.97 20.38
CA THR A 326 -0.07 -6.39 19.38
C THR A 326 -0.09 -7.21 18.10
N SER A 327 -0.07 -6.53 16.95
CA SER A 327 0.11 -7.15 15.63
C SER A 327 1.13 -6.34 14.83
N PHE A 328 1.90 -7.01 13.97
CA PHE A 328 2.92 -6.38 13.13
C PHE A 328 2.32 -5.54 11.99
N PHE A 329 1.32 -6.10 11.29
CA PHE A 329 0.47 -5.38 10.33
C PHE A 329 -0.98 -5.80 10.54
N PRO A 330 -1.96 -4.90 10.30
CA PRO A 330 -3.35 -5.30 10.27
C PRO A 330 -3.56 -6.32 9.14
N THR A 331 -4.23 -7.42 9.45
CA THR A 331 -4.73 -8.36 8.44
C THR A 331 -5.85 -7.69 7.68
N GLU A 332 -5.51 -7.00 6.59
CA GLU A 332 -6.49 -6.40 5.69
C GLU A 332 -7.07 -7.45 4.76
N ASP A 333 -8.39 -7.42 4.61
CA ASP A 333 -9.08 -8.22 3.61
C ASP A 333 -8.87 -7.62 2.21
N GLN A 334 -7.88 -8.14 1.49
CA GLN A 334 -7.58 -7.76 0.10
C GLN A 334 -8.41 -8.55 -0.92
N GLY A 335 -9.33 -9.42 -0.48
CA GLY A 335 -10.09 -10.30 -1.36
C GLY A 335 -9.25 -11.43 -1.97
N GLU A 336 -8.11 -11.75 -1.38
CA GLU A 336 -7.26 -12.88 -1.76
C GLU A 336 -6.88 -13.72 -0.54
N LEU A 337 -6.79 -15.04 -0.73
CA LEU A 337 -6.29 -16.00 0.24
C LEU A 337 -5.33 -16.96 -0.46
N THR A 338 -4.21 -17.26 0.17
CA THR A 338 -3.27 -18.28 -0.30
C THR A 338 -3.35 -19.49 0.60
N ILE A 339 -3.54 -20.66 0.00
CA ILE A 339 -3.45 -21.97 0.64
C ILE A 339 -2.16 -22.61 0.15
N SER A 340 -1.15 -22.70 1.00
CA SER A 340 0.08 -23.41 0.69
C SER A 340 0.02 -24.82 1.27
N PHE A 341 0.43 -25.80 0.47
CA PHE A 341 0.44 -27.20 0.86
C PHE A 341 1.85 -27.80 0.70
N GLU A 342 2.18 -28.71 1.62
CA GLU A 342 3.41 -29.48 1.62
C GLU A 342 3.06 -30.96 1.84
N LEU A 343 3.40 -31.79 0.86
CA LEU A 343 3.25 -33.25 0.88
C LEU A 343 4.54 -33.91 1.37
N ALA A 344 4.48 -35.21 1.64
CA ALA A 344 5.65 -35.99 2.06
C ALA A 344 6.81 -35.90 1.06
N ASP A 345 8.03 -35.94 1.57
CA ASP A 345 9.24 -35.89 0.74
C ASP A 345 9.27 -37.07 -0.26
N GLY A 346 9.70 -36.80 -1.49
CA GLY A 346 9.70 -37.78 -2.57
C GLY A 346 8.37 -37.95 -3.30
N THR A 347 7.34 -37.17 -2.96
CA THR A 347 6.08 -37.14 -3.71
C THR A 347 6.32 -36.65 -5.15
N SER A 348 5.84 -37.41 -6.14
CA SER A 348 5.96 -37.04 -7.56
C SER A 348 5.08 -35.85 -7.93
N LEU A 349 5.49 -35.07 -8.95
CA LEU A 349 4.73 -33.92 -9.46
C LEU A 349 3.27 -34.29 -9.79
N GLY A 350 3.03 -35.42 -10.45
CA GLY A 350 1.68 -35.86 -10.82
C GLY A 350 0.77 -36.24 -9.64
N GLU A 351 1.32 -36.63 -8.49
CA GLU A 351 0.53 -36.81 -7.26
C GLU A 351 0.18 -35.44 -6.63
N SER A 352 1.13 -34.50 -6.64
CA SER A 352 0.90 -33.13 -6.20
C SER A 352 -0.15 -32.42 -7.06
N GLU A 353 -0.15 -32.63 -8.37
CA GLU A 353 -1.19 -32.12 -9.28
C GLU A 353 -2.57 -32.67 -8.94
N ARG A 354 -2.67 -33.99 -8.69
CA ARG A 354 -3.93 -34.60 -8.24
C ARG A 354 -4.39 -34.09 -6.89
N PHE A 355 -3.47 -33.79 -5.99
CA PHE A 355 -3.79 -33.16 -4.71
C PHE A 355 -4.30 -31.72 -4.89
N LEU A 356 -3.61 -30.92 -5.70
CA LEU A 356 -4.01 -29.55 -6.03
C LEU A 356 -5.39 -29.52 -6.72
N ALA A 357 -5.66 -30.42 -7.66
CA ALA A 357 -6.96 -30.51 -8.34
C ALA A 357 -8.10 -30.86 -7.37
N ARG A 358 -7.85 -31.72 -6.38
CA ARG A 358 -8.81 -32.02 -5.32
C ARG A 358 -9.08 -30.82 -4.42
N LEU A 359 -8.02 -30.10 -4.02
CA LEU A 359 -8.17 -28.88 -3.23
C LEU A 359 -8.94 -27.81 -3.99
N ASP A 360 -8.59 -27.58 -5.26
CA ASP A 360 -9.28 -26.61 -6.11
C ASP A 360 -10.76 -26.94 -6.28
N GLY A 361 -11.10 -28.20 -6.58
CA GLY A 361 -12.48 -28.64 -6.73
C GLY A 361 -13.35 -28.36 -5.51
N MET A 362 -12.80 -28.55 -4.30
CA MET A 362 -13.52 -28.25 -3.06
C MET A 362 -13.80 -26.76 -2.88
N VAL A 363 -12.83 -25.89 -3.20
CA VAL A 363 -12.97 -24.46 -2.90
C VAL A 363 -13.62 -23.69 -4.04
N ARG A 364 -13.46 -24.12 -5.30
CA ARG A 364 -14.05 -23.50 -6.49
C ARG A 364 -15.58 -23.59 -6.51
N GLU A 365 -16.17 -24.60 -5.89
CA GLU A 365 -17.63 -24.74 -5.80
C GLU A 365 -18.29 -23.72 -4.84
N ARG A 366 -17.49 -22.99 -4.03
CA ARG A 366 -18.00 -21.98 -3.11
C ARG A 366 -18.44 -20.73 -3.86
N LYS A 367 -19.62 -20.21 -3.50
CA LYS A 367 -20.19 -18.99 -4.10
C LYS A 367 -19.36 -17.73 -3.84
N ASP A 368 -18.52 -17.73 -2.81
CA ASP A 368 -17.70 -16.58 -2.41
C ASP A 368 -16.45 -16.42 -3.30
N VAL A 369 -16.08 -17.45 -4.06
CA VAL A 369 -14.86 -17.51 -4.86
C VAL A 369 -15.15 -17.07 -6.29
N ALA A 370 -14.39 -16.10 -6.77
CA ALA A 370 -14.48 -15.60 -8.15
C ALA A 370 -13.65 -16.47 -9.11
N TYR A 371 -12.39 -16.75 -8.75
CA TYR A 371 -11.52 -17.64 -9.50
C TYR A 371 -10.40 -18.18 -8.62
N THR A 372 -9.78 -19.25 -9.09
CA THR A 372 -8.64 -19.90 -8.44
C THR A 372 -7.51 -20.09 -9.44
N TYR A 373 -6.27 -19.99 -8.96
CA TYR A 373 -5.14 -20.51 -9.69
C TYR A 373 -4.16 -21.20 -8.75
N GLY A 374 -3.58 -22.30 -9.20
CA GLY A 374 -2.66 -23.11 -8.43
C GLY A 374 -1.31 -23.23 -9.11
N THR A 375 -0.25 -23.32 -8.33
CA THR A 375 1.10 -23.58 -8.80
C THR A 375 1.77 -24.65 -7.96
N ILE A 376 2.60 -25.47 -8.59
CA ILE A 376 3.42 -26.52 -7.96
C ILE A 376 4.87 -26.27 -8.35
N ALA A 377 5.78 -26.46 -7.40
CA ALA A 377 7.21 -26.31 -7.63
C ALA A 377 7.61 -24.91 -8.19
N SER A 378 6.82 -23.87 -7.90
CA SER A 378 7.06 -22.50 -8.39
C SER A 378 7.95 -21.68 -7.44
N GLY A 379 9.00 -21.02 -7.97
CA GLY A 379 9.82 -20.04 -7.23
C GLY A 379 11.24 -20.52 -6.87
N SER A 380 11.93 -19.76 -6.01
CA SER A 380 13.32 -20.04 -5.58
C SER A 380 13.35 -21.10 -4.48
N GLY A 381 13.10 -22.35 -4.85
CA GLY A 381 12.96 -23.50 -3.94
C GLY A 381 12.00 -24.54 -4.52
N SER A 382 12.10 -24.77 -5.83
CA SER A 382 11.22 -25.62 -6.63
C SER A 382 11.29 -27.07 -6.14
N GLU A 383 10.27 -27.48 -5.40
CA GLU A 383 10.13 -28.84 -4.87
C GLU A 383 8.80 -29.41 -5.34
N ALA A 384 8.82 -30.63 -5.88
CA ALA A 384 7.65 -31.27 -6.48
C ALA A 384 6.53 -31.56 -5.45
N ASN A 385 6.85 -31.66 -4.16
CA ASN A 385 5.90 -31.90 -3.07
C ASN A 385 5.29 -30.61 -2.47
N LYS A 386 5.66 -29.43 -2.96
CA LYS A 386 5.18 -28.13 -2.46
C LYS A 386 4.42 -27.36 -3.53
N GLY A 387 3.30 -26.77 -3.14
CA GLY A 387 2.50 -25.94 -4.02
C GLY A 387 1.65 -24.92 -3.28
N SER A 388 1.00 -24.04 -4.04
CA SER A 388 0.09 -23.03 -3.51
C SER A 388 -1.13 -22.88 -4.40
N LEU A 389 -2.30 -22.82 -3.78
CA LEU A 389 -3.57 -22.47 -4.39
C LEU A 389 -3.93 -21.04 -3.96
N TYR A 390 -4.09 -20.16 -4.93
CA TYR A 390 -4.48 -18.77 -4.75
C TYR A 390 -5.96 -18.62 -5.06
N LEU A 391 -6.69 -17.99 -4.15
CA LEU A 391 -8.12 -17.81 -4.23
C LEU A 391 -8.43 -16.33 -4.26
N PHE A 392 -9.21 -15.92 -5.25
CA PHE A 392 -9.70 -14.57 -5.38
C PHE A 392 -11.20 -14.58 -5.16
N PHE A 393 -11.66 -13.75 -4.22
CA PHE A 393 -13.05 -13.71 -3.82
C PHE A 393 -13.83 -12.63 -4.57
N ILE A 394 -15.15 -12.79 -4.60
CA ILE A 394 -16.08 -11.75 -5.03
C ILE A 394 -15.96 -10.49 -4.13
N PRO A 395 -16.50 -9.33 -4.54
CA PRO A 395 -16.42 -8.11 -3.74
C PRO A 395 -16.93 -8.28 -2.31
N LYS A 396 -16.25 -7.64 -1.35
CA LYS A 396 -16.54 -7.74 0.10
C LYS A 396 -17.99 -7.47 0.49
N SER A 397 -18.74 -6.70 -0.31
CA SER A 397 -20.17 -6.42 -0.07
C SER A 397 -21.07 -7.65 -0.21
N GLU A 398 -20.62 -8.68 -0.92
CA GLU A 398 -21.44 -9.85 -1.29
C GLU A 398 -20.98 -11.15 -0.59
N ARG A 399 -19.98 -11.08 0.29
CA ARG A 399 -19.41 -12.24 0.98
C ARG A 399 -19.19 -12.00 2.47
N ALA A 400 -18.98 -13.09 3.20
CA ALA A 400 -18.55 -13.06 4.60
C ALA A 400 -17.11 -12.50 4.76
N GLY A 401 -16.75 -12.15 6.00
CA GLY A 401 -15.40 -11.70 6.33
C GLY A 401 -14.37 -12.78 6.06
N ILE A 402 -13.16 -12.39 5.63
CA ILE A 402 -12.11 -13.34 5.26
C ILE A 402 -11.68 -14.25 6.44
N ASP A 403 -11.75 -13.74 7.67
CA ASP A 403 -11.42 -14.51 8.88
C ASP A 403 -12.42 -15.64 9.13
N ASP A 404 -13.71 -15.38 8.88
CA ASP A 404 -14.76 -16.38 9.00
C ASP A 404 -14.54 -17.50 7.96
N ILE A 405 -14.29 -17.11 6.70
CA ILE A 405 -13.98 -18.03 5.60
C ILE A 405 -12.72 -18.84 5.93
N LYS A 406 -11.66 -18.20 6.45
CA LYS A 406 -10.42 -18.88 6.85
C LYS A 406 -10.65 -19.89 7.97
N SER A 407 -11.52 -19.58 8.93
CA SER A 407 -11.87 -20.49 10.03
C SER A 407 -12.69 -21.70 9.55
N GLU A 408 -13.56 -21.50 8.55
CA GLU A 408 -14.35 -22.55 7.92
C GLU A 408 -13.47 -23.48 7.09
N LEU A 409 -12.64 -22.91 6.20
CA LEU A 409 -11.68 -23.66 5.40
C LEU A 409 -10.69 -24.43 6.27
N ARG A 410 -10.23 -23.88 7.40
CA ARG A 410 -9.39 -24.62 8.36
C ARG A 410 -10.07 -25.86 8.93
N ARG A 411 -11.39 -25.82 9.16
CA ARG A 411 -12.15 -26.99 9.65
C ARG A 411 -12.34 -28.04 8.56
N GLU A 412 -12.65 -27.61 7.34
CA GLU A 412 -12.77 -28.50 6.18
C GLU A 412 -11.42 -29.17 5.86
N PHE A 413 -10.32 -28.42 5.92
CA PHE A 413 -8.99 -28.91 5.63
C PHE A 413 -8.37 -29.79 6.71
N ALA A 414 -8.91 -29.76 7.94
CA ALA A 414 -8.49 -30.69 8.99
C ALA A 414 -8.77 -32.16 8.62
N ALA A 415 -9.61 -32.42 7.61
CA ALA A 415 -9.84 -33.75 7.07
C ALA A 415 -8.66 -34.31 6.25
N PHE A 416 -7.73 -33.46 5.78
CA PHE A 416 -6.55 -33.90 5.05
C PHE A 416 -5.43 -34.28 6.03
N SER A 417 -5.23 -35.59 6.26
CA SER A 417 -4.09 -36.11 7.02
C SER A 417 -2.79 -36.13 6.22
N ASP A 418 -2.89 -36.09 4.90
CA ASP A 418 -1.80 -36.45 3.99
C ASP A 418 -0.92 -35.25 3.58
N ALA A 419 -1.27 -34.05 4.06
CA ALA A 419 -0.63 -32.80 3.69
C ALA A 419 -0.59 -31.81 4.86
N LYS A 420 0.50 -31.06 4.96
CA LYS A 420 0.53 -29.86 5.82
C LYS A 420 -0.06 -28.70 5.03
N LEU A 421 -1.20 -28.18 5.50
CA LEU A 421 -1.89 -27.05 4.89
C LEU A 421 -1.71 -25.80 5.73
N SER A 422 -1.35 -24.70 5.08
CA SER A 422 -1.24 -23.38 5.71
C SER A 422 -2.07 -22.37 4.94
N LEU A 423 -2.86 -21.58 5.67
CA LEU A 423 -3.70 -20.53 5.12
C LEU A 423 -3.11 -19.19 5.52
N ALA A 424 -2.71 -18.41 4.53
CA ALA A 424 -2.16 -17.09 4.71
C ALA A 424 -2.94 -16.10 3.85
N THR A 425 -3.27 -14.95 4.44
CA THR A 425 -3.48 -13.74 3.65
C THR A 425 -2.10 -13.22 3.22
N ARG A 426 -2.05 -12.31 2.25
CA ARG A 426 -0.78 -11.72 1.76
C ARG A 426 0.15 -11.34 2.93
N GLY A 427 1.32 -11.97 3.05
CA GLY A 427 2.26 -11.72 4.15
C GLY A 427 2.96 -12.94 4.76
N GLY A 428 2.54 -14.17 4.43
CA GLY A 428 3.14 -15.40 4.94
C GLY A 428 2.55 -15.84 6.29
N SER A 429 3.22 -16.78 6.96
CA SER A 429 2.83 -17.26 8.29
C SER A 429 3.07 -16.20 9.36
N ASP A 430 2.13 -16.06 10.30
CA ASP A 430 2.19 -15.05 11.38
C ASP A 430 3.45 -15.17 12.26
N ILE A 431 4.02 -16.39 12.37
CA ILE A 431 5.23 -16.70 13.14
C ILE A 431 6.04 -17.76 12.39
N THR A 432 7.32 -17.50 12.13
CA THR A 432 8.28 -18.49 11.60
C THR A 432 9.31 -18.81 12.68
N MET A 433 9.49 -20.09 13.00
CA MET A 433 10.53 -20.57 13.89
C MET A 433 11.56 -21.34 13.08
N ASN A 434 12.80 -20.83 13.04
CA ASN A 434 13.91 -21.52 12.40
C ASN A 434 14.73 -22.23 13.48
N LEU A 435 14.71 -23.56 13.47
CA LEU A 435 15.61 -24.39 14.28
C LEU A 435 16.90 -24.59 13.49
N SER A 436 18.04 -24.26 14.10
CA SER A 436 19.36 -24.40 13.48
C SER A 436 20.29 -25.19 14.38
N GLY A 437 21.01 -26.15 13.82
CA GLY A 437 21.91 -27.06 14.52
C GLY A 437 22.99 -27.58 13.58
N GLY A 438 24.07 -28.15 14.14
CA GLY A 438 25.19 -28.69 13.36
C GLY A 438 24.94 -30.09 12.78
N ASP A 439 23.87 -30.75 13.22
CA ASP A 439 23.50 -32.11 12.82
C ASP A 439 21.97 -32.18 12.63
N PHE A 440 21.53 -32.81 11.56
CA PHE A 440 20.12 -32.95 11.20
C PHE A 440 19.39 -33.87 12.20
N GLU A 441 20.06 -34.90 12.73
CA GLU A 441 19.48 -35.80 13.74
C GLU A 441 19.19 -35.11 15.09
N GLN A 442 19.89 -34.01 15.39
CA GLN A 442 19.63 -33.22 16.61
C GLN A 442 18.46 -32.24 16.46
N LEU A 443 18.01 -31.99 15.22
CA LEU A 443 16.95 -31.03 14.90
C LEU A 443 15.55 -31.65 14.85
N GLY A 444 15.45 -32.99 14.92
CA GLY A 444 14.19 -33.73 15.05
C GLY A 444 13.88 -34.62 13.86
#